data_AF-A0A484AYV1-F1
#
_entry.id   AF-A0A484AYV1-F1
#
_cell.length_a   1.000
_cell.length_b   1.000
_cell.length_c   1.000
_cell.angle_alpha   90.00
_cell.angle_beta   90.00
_cell.angle_gamma   90.00
#
_symmetry.space_group_name_H-M   'P 1'
#
loop_
_entity.id
_entity.type
_entity.pdbx_description
1 polymer ?
#
loop_
_entity_poly.entity_id
_entity_poly.type
_entity_poly.pdbx_seq_one_letter_code
_entity_poly.pdbx_strand_id
1 'polypeptide(L)'
;MNQFPWLINPTSVLVLNELKSYVFVENMRHMLYPYSPDMPIYFGYNFKLFYSPFGNASYMSGGSGYVLSREALRIFVHGLNDSSKCRQEDNHAEDVEMGVCLYNLGVLAGDSRDSTLRNRFFPMAPYTLLMSKYNGLDFWLFRYAYYNPRACRNCLSDYPVAFHYVSPEDLYVYDYFCYELELYERPQVQERLPEKILPGQLYIPPSDNSCSCSCNPSAFRLVGPLSGQQEPEQQIQWEQDEQERQQEQEEQCEQEEQL
;
A
#
# COMPACT_ATOMS: atom_id res chain seq x y z
N MET A 1 -26.08 16.08 -9.84
CA MET A 1 -24.83 16.35 -10.59
C MET A 1 -24.04 17.45 -9.86
N ASN A 2 -23.43 17.14 -8.71
CA ASN A 2 -22.63 18.09 -7.93
C ASN A 2 -21.67 17.31 -7.01
N GLN A 3 -20.61 16.71 -7.55
CA GLN A 3 -19.49 16.13 -6.81
C GLN A 3 -18.32 16.14 -7.82
N PHE A 4 -17.18 16.82 -7.71
CA PHE A 4 -16.23 16.99 -6.61
C PHE A 4 -15.30 18.20 -6.91
N PRO A 5 -15.56 19.42 -6.41
CA PRO A 5 -14.69 20.57 -6.71
C PRO A 5 -13.45 20.72 -5.82
N TRP A 6 -13.17 19.79 -4.87
CA TRP A 6 -12.17 20.03 -3.81
C TRP A 6 -11.25 18.84 -3.48
N LEU A 7 -10.97 17.99 -4.47
CA LEU A 7 -9.86 17.03 -4.34
C LEU A 7 -8.57 17.83 -4.15
N ILE A 8 -8.03 17.79 -2.93
CA ILE A 8 -6.68 18.17 -2.48
C ILE A 8 -6.12 19.43 -3.15
N ASN A 9 -5.98 20.52 -2.39
CA ASN A 9 -5.47 21.81 -2.89
C ASN A 9 -4.33 21.59 -3.92
N PRO A 10 -4.56 21.92 -5.23
CA PRO A 10 -3.64 21.57 -6.31
C PRO A 10 -2.26 22.21 -6.15
N THR A 11 -2.11 23.15 -5.21
CA THR A 11 -0.82 23.69 -4.82
C THR A 11 0.02 22.73 -3.95
N SER A 12 -0.46 21.56 -3.55
CA SER A 12 0.25 20.73 -2.55
C SER A 12 0.61 19.32 -3.02
N VAL A 13 -0.26 18.61 -3.72
CA VAL A 13 -0.13 17.18 -4.03
C VAL A 13 -0.95 16.83 -5.29
N LEU A 14 -0.44 15.92 -6.14
CA LEU A 14 -1.19 15.31 -7.25
C LEU A 14 -1.57 13.86 -6.90
N VAL A 15 -2.81 13.48 -7.19
CA VAL A 15 -3.29 12.10 -7.06
C VAL A 15 -3.59 11.58 -8.45
N LEU A 16 -2.96 10.46 -8.80
CA LEU A 16 -3.27 9.69 -10.00
C LEU A 16 -4.07 8.48 -9.57
N ASN A 17 -5.27 8.32 -10.13
CA ASN A 17 -6.19 7.26 -9.76
C ASN A 17 -6.83 6.63 -11.00
N GLU A 18 -7.02 5.32 -10.97
CA GLU A 18 -7.67 4.55 -12.03
C GLU A 18 -9.20 4.55 -11.86
N LEU A 19 -9.93 4.31 -12.96
CA LEU A 19 -11.41 4.32 -12.99
C LEU A 19 -12.05 3.22 -12.11
N LYS A 20 -11.28 2.26 -11.60
CA LYS A 20 -11.75 1.13 -10.78
C LYS A 20 -11.24 1.20 -9.35
N SER A 21 -11.03 2.41 -8.85
CA SER A 21 -10.45 2.63 -7.53
C SER A 21 -11.31 3.54 -6.67
N TYR A 22 -11.39 3.17 -5.40
CA TYR A 22 -12.06 3.94 -4.36
C TYR A 22 -11.03 4.52 -3.41
N VAL A 23 -11.14 5.82 -3.12
CA VAL A 23 -10.16 6.57 -2.33
C VAL A 23 -10.83 7.26 -1.15
N PHE A 24 -10.37 6.95 0.05
CA PHE A 24 -10.73 7.64 1.29
C PHE A 24 -9.84 8.88 1.45
N VAL A 25 -10.36 10.04 1.04
CA VAL A 25 -9.59 11.29 0.98
C VAL A 25 -9.15 11.77 2.36
N GLU A 26 -9.96 11.54 3.38
CA GLU A 26 -9.71 11.87 4.79
C GLU A 26 -8.52 11.06 5.32
N ASN A 27 -8.50 9.75 5.05
CA ASN A 27 -7.41 8.85 5.43
C ASN A 27 -6.13 9.20 4.69
N MET A 28 -6.23 9.60 3.41
CA MET A 28 -5.09 10.10 2.65
C MET A 28 -4.52 11.39 3.25
N ARG A 29 -5.38 12.36 3.60
CA ARG A 29 -4.95 13.59 4.27
C ARG A 29 -4.28 13.31 5.61
N HIS A 30 -4.82 12.36 6.38
CA HIS A 30 -4.23 11.91 7.64
C HIS A 30 -2.85 11.30 7.42
N MET A 31 -2.71 10.38 6.47
CA MET A 31 -1.45 9.75 6.10
C MET A 31 -0.40 10.78 5.66
N LEU A 32 -0.78 11.74 4.82
CA LEU A 32 0.15 12.72 4.24
C LEU A 32 0.48 13.84 5.22
N TYR A 33 -0.28 13.98 6.31
CA TYR A 33 -0.10 15.06 7.27
C TYR A 33 1.34 15.22 7.77
N PRO A 34 2.10 14.18 8.13
CA PRO A 34 3.47 14.32 8.61
C PRO A 34 4.44 14.97 7.61
N TYR A 35 4.17 14.86 6.32
CA TYR A 35 5.12 15.18 5.26
C TYR A 35 5.03 16.65 4.82
N SER A 36 6.17 17.22 4.45
CA SER A 36 6.21 18.51 3.75
C SER A 36 5.92 18.32 2.26
N PRO A 37 5.05 19.14 1.63
CA PRO A 37 4.85 19.09 0.18
C PRO A 37 6.09 19.49 -0.64
N ASP A 38 7.10 20.12 -0.01
CA ASP A 38 8.39 20.45 -0.64
C ASP A 38 9.41 19.30 -0.60
N MET A 39 9.07 18.20 0.07
CA MET A 39 9.91 17.00 0.05
C MET A 39 9.68 16.27 -1.27
N PRO A 40 10.73 15.88 -2.03
CA PRO A 40 10.57 15.15 -3.29
C PRO A 40 10.23 13.68 -3.02
N ILE A 41 8.97 13.41 -2.63
CA ILE A 41 8.47 12.08 -2.24
C ILE A 41 7.13 11.77 -2.91
N TYR A 42 6.87 10.49 -3.14
CA TYR A 42 5.58 9.98 -3.61
C TYR A 42 5.19 8.70 -2.87
N PHE A 43 3.88 8.39 -2.86
CA PHE A 43 3.29 7.30 -2.08
C PHE A 43 2.27 6.52 -2.90
N GLY A 44 2.09 5.25 -2.57
CA GLY A 44 1.13 4.35 -3.18
C GLY A 44 1.36 2.94 -2.62
N TYR A 45 0.95 1.90 -3.35
CA TYR A 45 1.36 0.55 -3.00
C TYR A 45 2.72 0.20 -3.61
N ASN A 46 3.74 0.01 -2.78
CA ASN A 46 5.10 -0.22 -3.23
C ASN A 46 5.27 -1.63 -3.85
N PHE A 47 5.67 -1.68 -5.11
CA PHE A 47 6.18 -2.87 -5.81
C PHE A 47 7.69 -2.78 -6.02
N LYS A 48 8.35 -3.93 -6.08
CA LYS A 48 9.81 -4.02 -6.32
C LYS A 48 10.15 -3.73 -7.78
N LEU A 49 11.19 -2.94 -7.99
CA LEU A 49 11.83 -2.78 -9.29
C LEU A 49 12.88 -3.89 -9.50
N PHE A 50 12.48 -5.01 -10.10
CA PHE A 50 13.24 -6.28 -10.11
C PHE A 50 14.49 -6.34 -11.01
N TYR A 51 14.85 -5.29 -11.72
CA TYR A 51 15.93 -5.34 -12.71
C TYR A 51 17.10 -4.41 -12.34
N SER A 52 18.31 -4.81 -12.74
CA SER A 52 19.50 -3.96 -12.61
C SER A 52 19.35 -2.70 -13.48
N PRO A 53 19.80 -1.51 -13.03
CA PRO A 53 20.59 -1.23 -11.82
C PRO A 53 19.76 -0.84 -10.58
N PHE A 54 18.44 -1.07 -10.58
CA PHE A 54 17.52 -0.47 -9.60
C PHE A 54 17.59 -1.08 -8.18
N GLY A 55 18.22 -2.25 -8.01
CA GLY A 55 18.50 -2.83 -6.70
C GLY A 55 17.24 -2.95 -5.80
N ASN A 56 17.26 -2.30 -4.64
CA ASN A 56 16.13 -2.22 -3.70
C ASN A 56 15.21 -1.02 -3.96
N ALA A 57 15.10 -0.52 -5.19
CA ALA A 57 14.12 0.51 -5.53
C ALA A 57 12.70 -0.05 -5.56
N SER A 58 11.72 0.84 -5.40
CA SER A 58 10.31 0.53 -5.56
C SER A 58 9.62 1.51 -6.51
N TYR A 59 8.51 1.07 -7.08
CA TYR A 59 7.54 1.89 -7.79
C TYR A 59 6.17 1.72 -7.14
N MET A 60 5.21 2.58 -7.47
CA MET A 60 3.86 2.50 -6.91
C MET A 60 2.92 1.84 -7.90
N SER A 61 2.00 0.99 -7.44
CA SER A 61 0.97 0.43 -8.30
C SER A 61 0.10 1.52 -8.94
N GLY A 62 -0.09 1.45 -10.25
CA GLY A 62 -1.07 2.29 -10.95
C GLY A 62 -2.52 2.00 -10.51
N GLY A 63 -2.82 0.72 -10.21
CA GLY A 63 -4.17 0.27 -9.87
C GLY A 63 -4.76 1.02 -8.68
N SER A 64 -4.12 0.97 -7.51
CA SER A 64 -4.60 1.68 -6.31
C SER A 64 -4.47 3.20 -6.38
N GLY A 65 -3.88 3.69 -7.47
CA GLY A 65 -3.40 5.05 -7.58
C GLY A 65 -2.17 5.33 -6.72
N TYR A 66 -1.57 6.49 -6.97
CA TYR A 66 -0.42 6.99 -6.25
C TYR A 66 -0.43 8.52 -6.20
N VAL A 67 0.39 9.05 -5.29
CA VAL A 67 0.30 10.42 -4.82
C VAL A 67 1.67 11.05 -4.84
N LEU A 68 1.83 12.14 -5.57
CA LEU A 68 3.10 12.90 -5.64
C LEU A 68 2.99 14.17 -4.82
N SER A 69 4.01 14.42 -3.99
CA SER A 69 4.24 15.76 -3.43
C SER A 69 4.39 16.81 -4.53
N ARG A 70 4.14 18.09 -4.19
CA ARG A 70 4.38 19.22 -5.11
C ARG A 70 5.79 19.18 -5.69
N GLU A 71 6.81 18.96 -4.85
CA GLU A 71 8.20 18.94 -5.33
C GLU A 71 8.50 17.73 -6.22
N ALA A 72 7.98 16.54 -5.89
CA ALA A 72 8.10 15.37 -6.76
C ALA A 72 7.48 15.62 -8.14
N LEU A 73 6.29 16.22 -8.20
CA LEU A 73 5.63 16.56 -9.45
C LEU A 73 6.45 17.59 -10.25
N ARG A 74 6.96 18.62 -9.59
CA ARG A 74 7.79 19.65 -10.23
C ARG A 74 9.04 19.02 -10.86
N ILE A 75 9.75 18.18 -10.12
CA ILE A 75 10.92 17.45 -10.60
C ILE A 75 10.56 16.56 -11.78
N PHE A 76 9.48 15.78 -11.66
CA PHE A 76 8.99 14.90 -12.73
C PHE A 76 8.73 15.66 -14.02
N VAL A 77 7.92 16.73 -13.98
CA VAL A 77 7.56 17.52 -15.18
C VAL A 77 8.79 18.13 -15.85
N HIS A 78 9.79 18.60 -15.08
CA HIS A 78 11.03 19.11 -15.65
C HIS A 78 11.94 18.01 -16.20
N GLY A 79 11.90 16.81 -15.61
CA GLY A 79 12.68 15.65 -16.03
C GLY A 79 12.09 14.88 -17.21
N LEU A 80 10.80 15.05 -17.50
CA LEU A 80 10.07 14.31 -18.54
C LEU A 80 10.75 14.36 -19.92
N ASN A 81 11.39 15.47 -20.30
CA ASN A 81 12.04 15.60 -21.61
C ASN A 81 13.48 15.05 -21.64
N ASP A 82 14.03 14.63 -20.51
CA ASP A 82 15.36 14.02 -20.44
C ASP A 82 15.24 12.51 -20.70
N SER A 83 15.46 12.11 -21.96
CA SER A 83 15.40 10.72 -22.39
C SER A 83 16.44 9.80 -21.74
N SER A 84 17.45 10.35 -21.07
CA SER A 84 18.41 9.56 -20.28
C SER A 84 17.87 9.18 -18.90
N LYS A 85 16.80 9.85 -18.44
CA LYS A 85 16.16 9.65 -17.14
C LYS A 85 14.79 9.01 -17.25
N CYS A 86 14.00 9.49 -18.21
CA CYS A 86 12.60 9.14 -18.39
C CYS A 86 12.37 8.68 -19.81
N ARG A 87 11.80 7.49 -19.94
CA ARG A 87 11.55 6.87 -21.23
C ARG A 87 10.42 7.58 -21.97
N GLN A 88 10.56 7.75 -23.29
CA GLN A 88 9.61 8.51 -24.12
C GLN A 88 8.61 7.65 -24.90
N GLU A 89 8.82 6.34 -24.88
CA GLU A 89 8.05 5.38 -25.68
C GLU A 89 6.87 4.83 -24.87
N ASP A 90 5.67 4.87 -25.45
CA ASP A 90 4.42 4.46 -24.79
C ASP A 90 4.06 2.99 -25.06
N ASN A 91 4.93 2.06 -24.68
CA ASN A 91 4.73 0.62 -24.90
C ASN A 91 5.17 -0.24 -23.70
N HIS A 92 5.32 0.37 -22.53
CA HIS A 92 5.59 -0.30 -21.26
C HIS A 92 4.51 0.11 -20.25
N ALA A 93 4.45 -0.58 -19.10
CA ALA A 93 3.50 -0.23 -18.05
C ALA A 93 3.81 1.17 -17.49
N GLU A 94 2.81 2.03 -17.45
CA GLU A 94 2.92 3.43 -17.01
C GLU A 94 3.52 3.55 -15.61
N ASP A 95 3.04 2.75 -14.67
CA ASP A 95 3.41 2.80 -13.26
C ASP A 95 4.87 2.37 -13.03
N VAL A 96 5.34 1.38 -13.79
CA VAL A 96 6.73 0.94 -13.82
C VAL A 96 7.64 2.04 -14.37
N GLU A 97 7.31 2.61 -15.53
CA GLU A 97 8.12 3.67 -16.16
C GLU A 97 8.11 4.96 -15.35
N MET A 98 6.98 5.30 -14.73
CA MET A 98 6.87 6.38 -13.75
C MET A 98 7.83 6.15 -12.58
N GLY A 99 7.85 4.95 -12.01
CA GLY A 99 8.78 4.58 -10.94
C GLY A 99 10.26 4.69 -11.34
N VAL A 100 10.61 4.18 -12.52
CA VAL A 100 11.98 4.29 -13.08
C VAL A 100 12.39 5.75 -13.25
N CYS A 101 11.53 6.57 -13.86
CA CYS A 101 11.78 7.99 -14.09
C CYS A 101 11.97 8.74 -12.77
N LEU A 102 11.05 8.57 -11.80
CA LEU A 102 11.14 9.19 -10.48
C LEU A 102 12.40 8.78 -9.72
N TYR A 103 12.77 7.50 -9.77
CA TYR A 103 14.02 7.00 -9.19
C TYR A 103 15.25 7.69 -9.80
N ASN A 104 15.32 7.75 -11.14
CA ASN A 104 16.43 8.36 -11.86
C ASN A 104 16.56 9.87 -11.62
N LEU A 105 15.43 10.53 -11.32
CA LEU A 105 15.34 11.94 -10.94
C LEU A 105 15.59 12.20 -9.44
N GLY A 106 15.80 11.16 -8.64
CA GLY A 106 16.09 11.28 -7.21
C GLY A 106 14.86 11.57 -6.35
N VAL A 107 13.65 11.27 -6.84
CA VAL A 107 12.42 11.34 -6.05
C VAL A 107 12.30 10.09 -5.18
N LEU A 108 11.99 10.28 -3.90
CA LEU A 108 11.92 9.22 -2.90
C LEU A 108 10.60 8.44 -3.00
N ALA A 109 10.69 7.12 -3.05
CA ALA A 109 9.54 6.23 -2.89
C ALA A 109 9.21 6.05 -1.40
N GLY A 110 8.16 6.70 -0.91
CA GLY A 110 7.79 6.70 0.50
C GLY A 110 7.18 5.39 0.98
N ASP A 111 7.21 5.16 2.30
CA ASP A 111 6.46 4.08 2.96
C ASP A 111 5.04 4.55 3.26
N SER A 112 4.05 3.92 2.62
CA SER A 112 2.64 4.24 2.80
C SER A 112 1.95 3.38 3.86
N ARG A 113 2.67 2.55 4.62
CA ARG A 113 2.12 1.72 5.70
C ARG A 113 1.87 2.51 6.99
N ASP A 114 0.96 2.01 7.81
CA ASP A 114 0.68 2.57 9.13
C ASP A 114 1.76 2.25 10.18
N SER A 115 1.60 2.78 11.38
CA SER A 115 2.53 2.58 12.50
C SER A 115 2.64 1.11 12.94
N THR A 116 1.71 0.26 12.50
CA THR A 116 1.71 -1.19 12.70
C THR A 116 2.15 -1.96 11.45
N LEU A 117 2.72 -1.27 10.47
CA LEU A 117 3.21 -1.82 9.20
C LEU A 117 2.11 -2.42 8.29
N ARG A 118 0.85 -1.99 8.47
CA ARG A 118 -0.26 -2.39 7.59
C ARG A 118 -0.34 -1.45 6.38
N ASN A 119 -0.54 -2.02 5.20
CA ASN A 119 -0.68 -1.24 3.97
C ASN A 119 -1.92 -0.34 4.03
N ARG A 120 -1.85 0.82 3.35
CA ARG A 120 -2.99 1.74 3.20
C ARG A 120 -3.48 1.85 1.76
N PHE A 121 -2.60 1.67 0.78
CA PHE A 121 -2.99 1.49 -0.61
C PHE A 121 -3.08 0.01 -0.91
N PHE A 122 -4.01 -0.40 -1.75
CA PHE A 122 -4.19 -1.80 -2.08
C PHE A 122 -4.50 -1.96 -3.57
N PRO A 123 -3.68 -2.72 -4.33
CA PRO A 123 -3.92 -2.98 -5.74
C PRO A 123 -5.02 -4.04 -5.96
N MET A 124 -5.78 -4.35 -4.91
CA MET A 124 -6.83 -5.35 -4.85
C MET A 124 -8.08 -4.79 -4.16
N ALA A 125 -9.21 -5.47 -4.37
CA ALA A 125 -10.44 -5.18 -3.64
C ALA A 125 -10.28 -5.57 -2.15
N PRO A 126 -11.01 -4.93 -1.22
CA PRO A 126 -10.86 -5.19 0.22
C PRO A 126 -10.98 -6.67 0.61
N TYR A 127 -11.95 -7.38 0.03
CA TYR A 127 -12.22 -8.78 0.37
C TYR A 127 -11.05 -9.71 0.02
N THR A 128 -10.22 -9.36 -0.97
CA THR A 128 -9.06 -10.17 -1.37
C THR A 128 -8.10 -10.31 -0.20
N LEU A 129 -7.88 -9.26 0.59
CA LEU A 129 -6.91 -9.28 1.68
C LEU A 129 -7.50 -9.60 3.04
N LEU A 130 -8.81 -9.39 3.21
CA LEU A 130 -9.52 -9.79 4.42
C LEU A 130 -9.72 -11.31 4.54
N MET A 131 -9.68 -12.03 3.42
CA MET A 131 -10.03 -13.44 3.36
C MET A 131 -8.93 -14.21 2.65
N SER A 132 -8.07 -14.88 3.43
CA SER A 132 -6.87 -15.56 2.90
C SER A 132 -7.19 -16.63 1.87
N LYS A 133 -8.39 -17.23 1.92
CA LYS A 133 -8.86 -18.26 0.97
C LYS A 133 -8.84 -17.83 -0.50
N TYR A 134 -8.81 -16.53 -0.79
CA TYR A 134 -8.74 -16.02 -2.17
C TYR A 134 -7.31 -15.90 -2.69
N ASN A 135 -6.29 -16.07 -1.84
CA ASN A 135 -4.89 -15.94 -2.20
C ASN A 135 -4.15 -17.25 -1.88
N GLY A 136 -3.70 -17.93 -2.93
CA GLY A 136 -2.69 -18.98 -2.78
C GLY A 136 -1.33 -18.40 -2.40
N LEU A 137 -0.41 -19.25 -1.97
CA LEU A 137 0.99 -18.86 -1.73
C LEU A 137 1.71 -18.36 -2.99
N ASP A 138 1.25 -18.80 -4.16
CA ASP A 138 1.73 -18.38 -5.47
C ASP A 138 1.10 -17.05 -5.95
N PHE A 139 0.31 -16.40 -5.11
CA PHE A 139 -0.35 -15.16 -5.49
C PHE A 139 0.68 -14.08 -5.80
N TRP A 140 0.61 -13.57 -7.04
CA TRP A 140 1.62 -12.67 -7.60
C TRP A 140 1.89 -11.45 -6.70
N LEU A 141 0.87 -10.91 -6.03
CA LEU A 141 1.01 -9.75 -5.13
C LEU A 141 2.12 -9.97 -4.11
N PHE A 142 2.20 -11.18 -3.54
CA PHE A 142 3.17 -11.53 -2.51
C PHE A 142 4.61 -11.54 -3.04
N ARG A 143 4.77 -11.90 -4.32
CA ARG A 143 6.06 -11.84 -5.01
C ARG A 143 6.47 -10.41 -5.32
N TYR A 144 5.57 -9.61 -5.89
CA TYR A 144 5.90 -8.28 -6.43
C TYR A 144 5.97 -7.19 -5.38
N ALA A 145 5.25 -7.32 -4.26
CA ALA A 145 5.21 -6.31 -3.20
C ALA A 145 6.61 -5.99 -2.65
N TYR A 146 6.88 -4.71 -2.38
CA TYR A 146 8.13 -4.27 -1.77
C TYR A 146 8.16 -4.57 -0.28
N TYR A 147 7.05 -4.31 0.40
CA TYR A 147 6.87 -4.71 1.79
C TYR A 147 6.03 -5.98 1.86
N ASN A 148 6.37 -6.87 2.80
CA ASN A 148 5.73 -8.17 2.91
C ASN A 148 4.22 -8.01 3.15
N PRO A 149 3.37 -8.37 2.17
CA PRO A 149 1.93 -8.23 2.31
C PRO A 149 1.37 -9.38 3.13
N ARG A 150 0.28 -9.10 3.85
CA ARG A 150 -0.43 -10.12 4.62
C ARG A 150 -1.90 -10.13 4.22
N ALA A 151 -2.48 -11.32 4.13
CA ALA A 151 -3.90 -11.52 3.95
C ALA A 151 -4.49 -12.09 5.24
N CYS A 152 -5.17 -11.24 6.01
CA CYS A 152 -5.84 -11.60 7.25
C CYS A 152 -6.88 -10.57 7.64
N ARG A 153 -7.80 -10.94 8.53
CA ARG A 153 -8.80 -10.01 9.09
C ARG A 153 -8.22 -8.69 9.59
N ASN A 154 -7.13 -8.76 10.34
CA ASN A 154 -6.54 -7.60 11.04
C ASN A 154 -5.36 -6.98 10.27
N CYS A 155 -5.17 -7.37 9.00
CA CYS A 155 -4.03 -6.95 8.18
C CYS A 155 -4.30 -5.65 7.41
N LEU A 156 -5.56 -5.24 7.30
CA LEU A 156 -5.90 -3.93 6.76
C LEU A 156 -5.66 -2.85 7.82
N SER A 157 -5.07 -1.73 7.40
CA SER A 157 -5.00 -0.51 8.21
C SER A 157 -6.40 -0.10 8.66
N ASP A 158 -6.52 0.45 9.87
CA ASP A 158 -7.77 1.07 10.34
C ASP A 158 -8.15 2.30 9.50
N TYR A 159 -7.13 2.91 8.86
CA TYR A 159 -7.24 4.05 7.98
C TYR A 159 -6.70 3.68 6.59
N PRO A 160 -7.39 2.83 5.81
CA PRO A 160 -6.96 2.53 4.44
C PRO A 160 -7.18 3.77 3.56
N VAL A 161 -6.30 3.97 2.60
CA VAL A 161 -6.34 5.13 1.68
C VAL A 161 -7.06 4.77 0.39
N ALA A 162 -6.70 3.64 -0.24
CA ALA A 162 -7.25 3.31 -1.56
C ALA A 162 -7.31 1.80 -1.81
N PHE A 163 -8.33 1.39 -2.56
CA PHE A 163 -8.51 0.03 -3.06
C PHE A 163 -8.78 0.05 -4.56
N HIS A 164 -8.24 -0.93 -5.28
CA HIS A 164 -8.47 -1.15 -6.72
C HIS A 164 -9.47 -2.30 -6.95
N TYR A 165 -9.91 -2.50 -8.19
CA TYR A 165 -10.96 -3.45 -8.57
C TYR A 165 -12.31 -3.23 -7.84
N VAL A 166 -12.62 -1.97 -7.54
CA VAL A 166 -13.91 -1.58 -6.96
C VAL A 166 -14.91 -1.37 -8.10
N SER A 167 -16.03 -2.09 -8.06
CA SER A 167 -17.10 -1.95 -9.06
C SER A 167 -17.91 -0.66 -8.82
N PRO A 168 -18.62 -0.13 -9.83
CA PRO A 168 -19.54 0.99 -9.62
C PRO A 168 -20.56 0.74 -8.51
N GLU A 169 -21.06 -0.49 -8.39
CA GLU A 169 -21.97 -0.92 -7.32
C GLU A 169 -21.30 -0.85 -5.94
N ASP A 170 -20.05 -1.31 -5.85
CA ASP A 170 -19.28 -1.24 -4.60
C ASP A 170 -19.04 0.21 -4.15
N LEU A 171 -18.88 1.17 -5.07
CA LEU A 171 -18.74 2.59 -4.71
C LEU A 171 -19.92 3.08 -3.86
N TYR A 172 -21.16 2.77 -4.28
CA TYR A 172 -22.37 3.15 -3.54
C TYR A 172 -22.45 2.45 -2.18
N VAL A 173 -22.04 1.18 -2.14
CA VAL A 173 -22.02 0.38 -0.92
C VAL A 173 -21.00 0.95 0.08
N TYR A 174 -19.80 1.31 -0.40
CA TYR A 174 -18.75 1.89 0.43
C TYR A 174 -19.14 3.27 0.94
N ASP A 175 -19.70 4.14 0.09
CA ASP A 175 -20.19 5.45 0.52
C ASP A 175 -21.26 5.33 1.61
N TYR A 176 -22.22 4.42 1.41
CA TYR A 176 -23.26 4.18 2.42
C TYR A 176 -22.67 3.71 3.74
N PHE A 177 -21.81 2.68 3.74
CA PHE A 177 -21.26 2.12 4.98
C PHE A 177 -20.26 3.03 5.68
N CYS A 178 -19.53 3.86 4.94
CA CYS A 178 -18.47 4.69 5.49
C CYS A 178 -18.93 6.10 5.87
N TYR A 179 -19.92 6.67 5.15
CA TYR A 179 -20.33 8.07 5.36
C TYR A 179 -21.80 8.27 5.74
N GLU A 180 -22.71 7.35 5.39
CA GLU A 180 -24.14 7.51 5.68
C GLU A 180 -24.63 6.65 6.85
N LEU A 181 -24.07 5.45 7.04
CA LEU A 181 -24.49 4.52 8.08
C LEU A 181 -24.07 5.01 9.46
N GLU A 182 -25.06 5.29 10.31
CA GLU A 182 -24.87 5.52 11.73
C GLU A 182 -25.21 4.26 12.53
N LEU A 183 -24.26 3.79 13.34
CA LEU A 183 -24.51 2.75 14.33
C LEU A 183 -24.92 3.41 15.64
N TYR A 184 -25.99 2.92 16.25
CA TYR A 184 -26.38 3.31 17.60
C TYR A 184 -25.23 2.97 18.57
N GLU A 185 -24.84 3.93 19.41
CA GLU A 185 -23.77 3.79 20.41
C GLU A 185 -22.36 3.51 19.86
N ARG A 186 -21.99 4.02 18.69
CA ARG A 186 -20.58 3.94 18.22
C ARG A 186 -19.65 4.72 19.16
N PRO A 187 -18.64 4.08 19.79
CA PRO A 187 -17.65 4.79 20.60
C PRO A 187 -16.89 5.81 19.75
N GLN A 188 -16.80 7.05 20.22
CA GLN A 188 -16.03 8.09 19.56
C GLN A 188 -14.54 7.85 19.84
N VAL A 189 -13.78 7.49 18.80
CA VAL A 189 -12.32 7.41 18.91
C VAL A 189 -11.77 8.83 18.85
N GLN A 190 -11.00 9.23 19.86
CA GLN A 190 -10.32 10.52 19.81
C GLN A 190 -9.14 10.44 18.83
N GLU A 191 -9.36 10.93 17.61
CA GLU A 191 -8.31 10.96 16.60
C GLU A 191 -7.27 12.05 16.91
N ARG A 192 -5.99 11.69 16.77
CA ARG A 192 -4.87 12.62 16.93
C ARG A 192 -4.10 12.68 15.63
N LEU A 193 -3.74 13.89 15.21
CA LEU A 193 -2.87 14.05 14.05
C LEU A 193 -1.47 13.51 14.38
N PRO A 194 -0.84 12.79 13.43
CA PRO A 194 0.53 12.34 13.60
C PRO A 194 1.50 13.54 13.65
N GLU A 195 2.66 13.34 14.28
CA GLU A 195 3.68 14.40 14.35
C GLU A 195 4.27 14.71 12.97
N LYS A 196 4.67 15.97 12.76
CA LYS A 196 5.34 16.39 11.53
C LYS A 196 6.77 15.84 11.47
N ILE A 197 7.18 15.34 10.31
CA ILE A 197 8.55 14.88 10.05
C ILE A 197 9.42 16.11 9.79
N LEU A 198 10.50 16.27 10.56
CA LEU A 198 11.44 17.37 10.36
C LEU A 198 12.44 17.05 9.23
N PRO A 199 13.07 18.08 8.63
CA PRO A 199 14.13 17.88 7.65
C PRO A 199 15.24 16.96 8.19
N GLY A 200 15.61 15.94 7.41
CA GLY A 200 16.64 14.96 7.79
C GLY A 200 16.18 13.84 8.74
N GLN A 201 14.92 13.84 9.19
CA GLN A 201 14.35 12.77 10.03
C GLN A 201 13.55 11.73 9.24
N LEU A 202 13.36 11.91 7.94
CA LEU A 202 12.69 10.92 7.11
C LEU A 202 13.53 9.64 7.06
N TYR A 203 12.94 8.54 7.50
CA TYR A 203 13.48 7.19 7.35
C TYR A 203 12.50 6.36 6.52
N ILE A 204 12.97 5.82 5.40
CA ILE A 204 12.23 4.86 4.59
C ILE A 204 12.89 3.50 4.83
N PRO A 205 12.17 2.53 5.43
CA PRO A 205 12.74 1.22 5.69
C PRO A 205 13.08 0.49 4.38
N PRO A 206 14.11 -0.36 4.37
CA PRO A 206 14.37 -1.23 3.24
C PRO A 206 13.22 -2.24 3.05
N SER A 207 13.13 -2.84 1.87
CA SER A 207 12.25 -3.98 1.60
C SER A 207 12.41 -5.05 2.68
N ASP A 208 11.31 -5.43 3.32
CA ASP A 208 11.21 -6.56 4.25
C ASP A 208 10.60 -7.80 3.57
N ASN A 209 10.23 -7.70 2.29
CA ASN A 209 9.80 -8.85 1.52
C ASN A 209 11.02 -9.59 0.93
N SER A 210 11.36 -10.73 1.51
CA SER A 210 12.44 -11.61 1.03
C SER A 210 12.07 -12.43 -0.20
N CYS A 211 10.78 -12.50 -0.59
CA CYS A 211 10.35 -13.22 -1.79
C CYS A 211 11.03 -12.63 -3.03
N SER A 212 12.01 -13.33 -3.56
CA SER A 212 12.75 -12.90 -4.74
C SER A 212 12.03 -13.35 -6.01
N CYS A 213 12.36 -12.74 -7.15
CA CYS A 213 11.96 -13.30 -8.45
C CYS A 213 12.63 -14.65 -8.78
N SER A 214 13.48 -15.15 -7.90
CA SER A 214 14.23 -16.40 -7.98
C SER A 214 14.15 -17.15 -6.65
N CYS A 215 12.95 -17.48 -6.17
CA CYS A 215 12.86 -18.40 -5.03
C CYS A 215 13.23 -19.80 -5.50
N ASN A 216 14.44 -20.24 -5.13
CA ASN A 216 14.70 -21.63 -4.79
C ASN A 216 14.44 -21.76 -3.27
N PRO A 217 13.70 -22.78 -2.81
CA PRO A 217 12.95 -22.76 -1.56
C PRO A 217 13.84 -23.12 -0.35
N SER A 218 14.89 -22.33 -0.06
CA SER A 218 15.80 -22.64 1.07
C SER A 218 16.67 -21.48 1.70
N ALA A 219 16.21 -20.62 2.66
CA ALA A 219 16.98 -19.98 3.82
C ALA A 219 16.28 -19.34 5.16
N PHE A 220 16.06 -20.06 6.31
CA PHE A 220 15.51 -19.98 7.72
C PHE A 220 14.61 -18.87 8.41
N ARG A 221 13.52 -19.31 9.15
CA ARG A 221 13.04 -19.11 10.60
C ARG A 221 13.05 -17.71 11.28
N LEU A 222 12.34 -17.35 12.38
CA LEU A 222 11.02 -17.52 13.07
C LEU A 222 10.98 -16.45 14.20
N VAL A 223 9.85 -15.76 14.44
CA VAL A 223 9.52 -15.17 15.77
C VAL A 223 8.00 -15.25 16.04
N GLY A 224 7.61 -15.97 17.10
CA GLY A 224 6.21 -16.25 17.46
C GLY A 224 5.47 -15.17 18.28
N PRO A 225 4.16 -15.34 18.52
CA PRO A 225 3.29 -14.28 19.03
C PRO A 225 3.02 -14.34 20.55
N LEU A 226 2.68 -13.17 21.11
CA LEU A 226 2.16 -12.98 22.47
C LEU A 226 0.62 -12.98 22.48
N SER A 227 0.06 -13.57 23.53
CA SER A 227 -1.34 -13.89 23.79
C SER A 227 -2.24 -12.71 24.17
N GLY A 228 -3.56 -12.77 23.83
CA GLY A 228 -4.61 -12.09 24.62
C GLY A 228 -6.03 -11.92 24.03
N GLN A 229 -6.92 -12.88 24.35
CA GLN A 229 -8.37 -12.80 24.75
C GLN A 229 -9.55 -12.38 23.81
N GLN A 230 -10.32 -13.43 23.42
CA GLN A 230 -11.80 -13.69 23.48
C GLN A 230 -12.84 -13.09 22.50
N GLU A 231 -13.76 -13.97 22.06
CA GLU A 231 -14.49 -13.98 20.77
C GLU A 231 -15.97 -14.48 20.86
N PRO A 232 -16.74 -14.55 19.73
CA PRO A 232 -17.91 -15.44 19.55
C PRO A 232 -17.64 -16.67 18.63
N GLU A 233 -18.06 -17.89 19.04
CA GLU A 233 -17.65 -19.25 18.55
C GLU A 233 -17.43 -19.50 17.04
N GLN A 234 -18.22 -18.91 16.13
CA GLN A 234 -18.00 -19.08 14.68
C GLN A 234 -16.88 -18.18 14.14
N GLN A 235 -16.72 -17.02 14.77
CA GLN A 235 -15.61 -16.13 14.53
C GLN A 235 -14.31 -16.75 15.04
N ILE A 236 -14.39 -17.48 16.16
CA ILE A 236 -13.27 -18.23 16.76
C ILE A 236 -12.70 -19.23 15.81
N GLN A 237 -13.56 -20.13 15.35
CA GLN A 237 -13.12 -21.20 14.48
C GLN A 237 -12.54 -20.63 13.18
N TRP A 238 -13.16 -19.59 12.62
CA TRP A 238 -12.64 -18.96 11.42
C TRP A 238 -11.31 -18.22 11.66
N GLU A 239 -11.15 -17.53 12.80
CA GLU A 239 -9.89 -16.85 13.18
C GLU A 239 -8.78 -17.86 13.47
N GLN A 240 -9.09 -18.99 14.13
CA GLN A 240 -8.20 -20.11 14.36
C GLN A 240 -7.80 -20.78 13.04
N ASP A 241 -8.75 -21.10 12.17
CA ASP A 241 -8.48 -21.68 10.86
C ASP A 241 -7.65 -20.73 9.97
N GLU A 242 -7.83 -19.41 10.11
CA GLU A 242 -7.09 -18.41 9.35
C GLU A 242 -5.70 -18.16 9.94
N GLN A 243 -5.55 -18.21 11.26
CA GLN A 243 -4.26 -18.23 11.96
C GLN A 243 -3.49 -19.51 11.64
N GLU A 244 -4.12 -20.68 11.65
CA GLU A 244 -3.51 -21.94 11.25
C GLU A 244 -3.08 -21.88 9.79
N ARG A 245 -3.91 -21.37 8.86
CA ARG A 245 -3.48 -21.17 7.47
C ARG A 245 -2.33 -20.18 7.34
N GLN A 246 -2.32 -19.10 8.11
CA GLN A 246 -1.21 -18.14 8.12
C GLN A 246 0.05 -18.74 8.71
N GLN A 247 -0.08 -19.51 9.78
CA GLN A 247 1.02 -20.18 10.45
C GLN A 247 1.55 -21.32 9.56
N GLU A 248 0.70 -22.03 8.82
CA GLU A 248 1.10 -22.97 7.77
C GLU A 248 1.79 -22.24 6.61
N GLN A 249 1.33 -21.05 6.22
CA GLN A 249 1.97 -20.23 5.19
C GLN A 249 3.33 -19.68 5.66
N GLU A 250 3.42 -19.18 6.89
CA GLU A 250 4.64 -18.70 7.53
C GLU A 250 5.62 -19.86 7.78
N GLU A 251 5.16 -21.00 8.30
CA GLU A 251 5.96 -22.22 8.50
C GLU A 251 6.41 -22.83 7.17
N GLN A 252 5.58 -22.80 6.11
CA GLN A 252 6.02 -23.23 4.78
C GLN A 252 7.07 -22.26 4.22
N CYS A 253 6.88 -20.95 4.36
CA CYS A 253 7.89 -19.97 4.01
C CYS A 253 9.19 -20.16 4.81
N GLU A 254 9.13 -20.57 6.08
CA GLU A 254 10.28 -20.77 6.98
C GLU A 254 10.96 -22.17 6.86
N GLN A 255 10.24 -23.19 6.41
CA GLN A 255 10.75 -24.54 6.12
C GLN A 255 11.44 -24.61 4.77
N GLU A 256 10.90 -23.89 3.78
CA GLU A 256 11.62 -23.47 2.57
C GLU A 256 12.71 -22.46 2.88
N GLU A 257 13.02 -22.32 4.15
CA GLU A 257 14.06 -21.52 4.62
C GLU A 257 15.22 -22.51 5.11
N GLN A 258 15.00 -23.77 5.44
CA GLN A 258 16.05 -24.59 6.10
C GLN A 258 17.01 -25.44 5.23
N LEU A 259 17.02 -25.27 3.91
CA LEU A 259 17.69 -26.16 2.95
C LEU A 259 18.84 -25.52 2.15
#